data_AF-A0A0F7TYZ9-F1
#
_entry.id   AF-A0A0F7TYZ9-F1
#
_cell.length_a   1.000
_cell.length_b   1.000
_cell.length_c   1.000
_cell.angle_alpha   90.00
_cell.angle_beta   90.00
_cell.angle_gamma   90.00
#
_symmetry.space_group_name_H-M   'P 1'
#
loop_
_entity.id
_entity.type
_entity.pdbx_description
1 polymer ?
#
loop_
_entity_poly.entity_id
_entity_poly.type
_entity_poly.pdbx_seq_one_letter_code
_entity_poly.pdbx_strand_id
1 'polypeptide(L)'
;MLTVLGFPPAIVFATLYEETCKPLLCHHSAEGSMGITRCFENLVTKMTPLRSSAIIRRDCMQRFHQQYGQSVSSTVCLVCLFRPPEHMLPCQHSICENCLTIFGKPSHQAEYHIELSRCPICNDECGIVFRQLPPTKHPIILSLDGGGVRGIIQPGLLMVLETRLGVSIGEIVDLCVGTRVGRSKFHCLHE
;
A
#
# COMPACT_ATOMS: atom_id res chain seq x y z
N MET A 1 -2.14 19.34 -27.67
CA MET A 1 -1.28 20.04 -26.69
C MET A 1 -2.15 20.45 -25.51
N LEU A 2 -2.09 19.73 -24.38
CA LEU A 2 -2.65 20.23 -23.13
C LEU A 2 -1.65 21.24 -22.57
N THR A 3 -1.72 22.47 -23.06
CA THR A 3 -1.09 23.59 -22.38
C THR A 3 -1.75 23.74 -21.02
N VAL A 4 -0.91 23.67 -20.01
CA VAL A 4 -1.18 23.69 -18.58
C VAL A 4 -1.66 25.09 -18.16
N LEU A 5 -2.88 25.48 -18.54
CA LEU A 5 -3.43 26.80 -18.20
C LEU A 5 -3.86 26.95 -16.72
N GLY A 6 -3.62 25.96 -15.86
CA GLY A 6 -4.04 26.01 -14.45
C GLY A 6 -3.09 25.37 -13.43
N PHE A 7 -1.92 24.86 -13.83
CA PHE A 7 -0.99 24.22 -12.89
C PHE A 7 0.44 24.74 -13.07
N PRO A 8 0.77 25.94 -12.54
CA PRO A 8 2.13 26.47 -12.56
C PRO A 8 3.04 25.66 -11.62
N PRO A 9 3.95 24.79 -12.12
CA PRO A 9 4.62 23.79 -11.26
C PRO A 9 5.57 24.44 -10.25
N ALA A 10 6.25 25.53 -10.64
CA ALA A 10 7.08 26.33 -9.75
C ALA A 10 6.29 26.86 -8.55
N ILE A 11 5.12 27.45 -8.80
CA ILE A 11 4.27 28.03 -7.75
C ILE A 11 3.72 26.92 -6.85
N VAL A 12 3.27 25.81 -7.43
CA VAL A 12 2.80 24.66 -6.65
C VAL A 12 3.91 24.10 -5.76
N PHE A 13 5.13 23.99 -6.29
CA PHE A 13 6.27 23.54 -5.50
C PHE A 13 6.60 24.49 -4.35
N ALA A 14 6.71 25.79 -4.65
CA ALA A 14 6.93 26.83 -3.66
C ALA A 14 5.87 26.79 -2.54
N THR A 15 4.61 26.62 -2.92
CA THR A 15 3.49 26.67 -1.98
C THR A 15 3.37 25.41 -1.11
N LEU A 16 3.59 24.22 -1.69
CA LEU A 16 3.28 22.95 -1.02
C LEU A 16 4.50 22.20 -0.47
N TYR A 17 5.67 22.37 -1.08
CA TYR A 17 6.82 21.49 -0.84
C TYR A 17 8.07 22.24 -0.37
N GLU A 18 8.22 23.52 -0.69
CA GLU A 18 9.45 24.27 -0.39
C GLU A 18 9.81 24.27 1.10
N GLU A 19 8.87 24.62 1.98
CA GLU A 19 9.10 24.59 3.44
C GLU A 19 9.52 23.21 3.96
N THR A 20 8.90 22.14 3.45
CA THR A 20 9.21 20.76 3.83
C THR A 20 10.59 20.32 3.30
N CYS A 21 10.99 20.84 2.14
CA CYS A 21 12.29 20.54 1.55
C CYS A 21 13.43 21.35 2.19
N LYS A 22 13.17 22.54 2.76
CA LYS A 22 14.21 23.42 3.35
C LYS A 22 15.22 22.70 4.27
N PRO A 23 14.81 21.86 5.24
CA PRO A 23 15.78 21.18 6.12
C PRO A 23 16.73 20.23 5.37
N LEU A 24 16.23 19.54 4.35
CA LEU A 24 17.03 18.66 3.48
C LEU A 24 18.01 19.47 2.62
N LEU A 25 17.61 20.69 2.28
CA LEU A 25 18.36 21.62 1.47
C LEU A 25 19.42 22.39 2.26
N CYS A 26 19.29 22.53 3.59
CA CYS A 26 20.32 23.16 4.43
C CYS A 26 21.62 22.35 4.53
N HIS A 27 21.56 21.04 4.26
CA HIS A 27 22.74 20.16 4.20
C HIS A 27 23.39 20.10 2.81
N HIS A 28 22.77 20.72 1.80
CA HIS A 28 23.29 20.83 0.44
C HIS A 28 23.41 22.32 0.05
N SER A 29 24.21 22.68 -0.96
CA SER A 29 24.33 24.09 -1.38
C SER A 29 22.99 24.63 -1.89
N ALA A 30 22.86 25.97 -2.03
CA ALA A 30 21.67 26.60 -2.65
C ALA A 30 21.33 26.02 -4.05
N GLU A 31 22.32 25.43 -4.73
CA GLU A 31 22.15 24.71 -6.01
C GLU A 31 21.30 23.44 -5.86
N GLY A 32 21.29 22.80 -4.68
CA GLY A 32 20.45 21.65 -4.37
C GLY A 32 18.95 22.00 -4.38
N SER A 33 18.57 23.18 -3.88
CA SER A 33 17.18 23.66 -3.85
C SER A 33 16.63 23.91 -5.25
N MET A 34 17.44 24.59 -6.05
CA MET A 34 17.15 24.78 -7.48
C MET A 34 17.11 23.44 -8.22
N GLY A 35 17.92 22.47 -7.79
CA GLY A 35 17.93 21.10 -8.29
C GLY A 35 16.61 20.36 -8.07
N ILE A 36 16.05 20.37 -6.86
CA ILE A 36 14.78 19.68 -6.55
C ILE A 36 13.61 20.34 -7.27
N THR A 37 13.51 21.66 -7.22
CA THR A 37 12.44 22.41 -7.91
C THR A 37 12.46 22.14 -9.40
N ARG A 38 13.64 22.25 -10.04
CA ARG A 38 13.81 21.92 -11.46
C ARG A 38 13.49 20.46 -11.75
N CYS A 39 13.82 19.54 -10.85
CA CYS A 39 13.46 18.13 -11.00
C CYS A 39 11.94 17.94 -10.98
N PHE A 40 11.23 18.59 -10.05
CA PHE A 40 9.77 18.58 -10.00
C PHE A 40 9.16 19.12 -11.31
N GLU A 41 9.60 20.28 -11.78
CA GLU A 41 9.16 20.85 -13.06
C GLU A 41 9.40 19.88 -14.23
N ASN A 42 10.58 19.28 -14.30
CA ASN A 42 10.95 18.31 -15.32
C ASN A 42 10.13 17.01 -15.26
N LEU A 43 9.62 16.63 -14.10
CA LEU A 43 8.69 15.49 -13.98
C LEU A 43 7.29 15.90 -14.44
N VAL A 44 6.86 17.13 -14.13
CA VAL A 44 5.56 17.64 -14.57
C VAL A 44 5.49 17.80 -16.08
N THR A 45 6.55 18.26 -16.75
CA THR A 45 6.60 18.36 -18.22
C THR A 45 6.56 17.01 -18.92
N LYS A 46 6.91 15.92 -18.24
CA LYS A 46 6.78 14.54 -18.77
C LYS A 46 5.36 14.00 -18.69
N MET A 47 4.45 14.64 -17.95
CA MET A 47 3.07 14.19 -17.86
C MET A 47 2.34 14.46 -19.17
N THR A 48 1.63 13.46 -19.65
CA THR A 48 0.76 13.53 -20.82
C THR A 48 -0.52 12.72 -20.54
N PRO A 49 -1.57 12.81 -21.37
CA PRO A 49 -2.75 11.95 -21.22
C PRO A 49 -2.43 10.44 -21.16
N LEU A 50 -1.32 10.03 -21.77
CA LEU A 50 -0.87 8.63 -21.79
C LEU A 50 0.18 8.32 -20.72
N ARG A 51 0.75 9.35 -20.08
CA ARG A 51 1.83 9.23 -19.10
C ARG A 51 1.45 9.91 -17.80
N SER A 52 0.80 9.15 -16.94
CA SER A 52 0.41 9.60 -15.60
C SER A 52 1.60 9.75 -14.65
N SER A 53 1.38 10.46 -13.55
CA SER A 53 2.34 10.55 -12.44
C SER A 53 2.74 9.19 -11.90
N ALA A 54 1.82 8.20 -11.90
CA ALA A 54 2.12 6.83 -11.49
C ALA A 54 3.17 6.18 -12.41
N ILE A 55 3.04 6.31 -13.73
CA ILE A 55 4.03 5.78 -14.68
C ILE A 55 5.39 6.44 -14.46
N ILE A 56 5.41 7.77 -14.33
CA ILE A 56 6.64 8.53 -14.07
C ILE A 56 7.28 8.06 -12.75
N ARG A 57 6.47 7.84 -11.70
CA ARG A 57 6.95 7.37 -10.40
C ARG A 57 7.56 5.97 -10.49
N ARG A 58 6.96 5.06 -11.26
CA ARG A 58 7.52 3.73 -11.55
C ARG A 58 8.89 3.86 -12.21
N ASP A 59 9.00 4.67 -13.26
CA ASP A 59 10.28 4.89 -13.96
C ASP A 59 11.36 5.44 -13.01
N CYS A 60 10.98 6.39 -12.14
CA CYS A 60 11.88 6.93 -11.12
C CYS A 60 12.33 5.84 -10.13
N MET A 61 11.42 4.98 -9.66
CA MET A 61 11.78 3.89 -8.74
C MET A 61 12.67 2.84 -9.38
N GLN A 62 12.42 2.47 -10.63
CA GLN A 62 13.25 1.51 -11.35
C GLN A 62 14.67 2.04 -11.57
N ARG A 63 14.82 3.33 -11.91
CA ARG A 63 16.14 3.96 -12.01
C ARG A 63 16.85 4.02 -10.66
N PHE A 64 16.11 4.38 -9.61
CA PHE A 64 16.65 4.39 -8.25
C PHE A 64 17.14 3.01 -7.85
N HIS A 65 16.35 1.96 -8.11
CA HIS A 65 16.74 0.58 -7.84
C HIS A 65 17.98 0.16 -8.63
N GLN A 66 18.06 0.50 -9.92
CA GLN A 66 19.23 0.22 -10.76
C GLN A 66 20.51 0.90 -10.25
N GLN A 67 20.38 2.11 -9.70
CA GLN A 67 21.52 2.91 -9.25
C GLN A 67 21.97 2.56 -7.82
N TYR A 68 21.03 2.27 -6.92
CA TYR A 68 21.29 2.14 -5.48
C TYR A 68 21.05 0.72 -4.94
N GLY A 69 20.67 -0.23 -5.79
CA GLY A 69 20.50 -1.63 -5.45
C GLY A 69 19.20 -1.95 -4.71
N GLN A 70 19.20 -3.07 -3.97
CA GLN A 70 18.04 -3.64 -3.27
C GLN A 70 17.72 -2.90 -1.96
N SER A 71 17.43 -1.60 -2.03
CA SER A 71 16.92 -0.87 -0.86
C SER A 71 15.54 -1.39 -0.47
N VAL A 72 15.41 -1.88 0.76
CA VAL A 72 14.13 -2.30 1.34
C VAL A 72 13.83 -1.45 2.58
N SER A 73 12.55 -1.23 2.85
CA SER A 73 12.09 -0.58 4.08
C SER A 73 10.85 -1.29 4.61
N SER A 74 10.85 -1.54 5.92
CA SER A 74 9.72 -2.09 6.67
C SER A 74 8.88 -1.00 7.34
N THR A 75 9.34 0.25 7.34
CA THR A 75 8.69 1.36 8.07
C THR A 75 7.99 2.33 7.14
N VAL A 76 8.46 2.46 5.89
CA VAL A 76 7.86 3.33 4.87
C VAL A 76 7.82 2.64 3.52
N CYS A 77 6.69 2.76 2.82
CA CYS A 77 6.58 2.31 1.45
C CYS A 77 7.48 3.16 0.55
N LEU A 78 8.55 2.56 0.01
CA LEU A 78 9.52 3.27 -0.83
C LEU A 78 8.93 3.82 -2.14
N VAL A 79 7.75 3.34 -2.55
CA VAL A 79 7.04 3.83 -3.74
C VAL A 79 6.35 5.17 -3.48
N CYS A 80 5.78 5.44 -2.31
CA CYS A 80 5.19 6.76 -2.00
C CYS A 80 6.04 7.61 -1.06
N LEU A 81 7.00 7.01 -0.35
CA LEU A 81 7.82 7.63 0.68
C LEU A 81 6.99 8.29 1.80
N PHE A 82 5.77 7.80 2.03
CA PHE A 82 4.81 8.45 2.92
C PHE A 82 4.09 7.49 3.88
N ARG A 83 3.46 6.43 3.34
CA ARG A 83 2.67 5.49 4.16
C ARG A 83 3.52 4.34 4.67
N PRO A 84 3.20 3.76 5.84
CA PRO A 84 3.77 2.48 6.24
C PRO A 84 3.40 1.41 5.20
N PRO A 85 4.30 0.46 4.91
CA PRO A 85 3.98 -0.65 4.03
C PRO A 85 3.10 -1.68 4.76
N GLU A 86 2.23 -2.33 4.01
CA GLU A 86 1.24 -3.30 4.53
C GLU A 86 1.42 -4.69 3.91
N HIS A 87 2.05 -4.75 2.72
CA HIS A 87 2.28 -5.98 1.98
C HIS A 87 3.75 -6.12 1.61
N MET A 88 4.31 -7.29 1.86
CA MET A 88 5.63 -7.66 1.38
C MET A 88 5.48 -8.49 0.10
N LEU A 89 6.19 -8.10 -0.95
CA LEU A 89 6.18 -8.77 -2.25
C LEU A 89 7.20 -9.92 -2.25
N PRO A 90 7.10 -10.90 -3.17
CA PRO A 90 8.06 -12.01 -3.29
C PRO A 90 9.52 -11.55 -3.51
N CYS A 91 9.71 -10.38 -4.13
CA CYS A 91 11.01 -9.73 -4.30
C CYS A 91 11.51 -8.98 -3.04
N GLN A 92 10.88 -9.18 -1.89
CA GLN A 92 11.16 -8.57 -0.58
C GLN A 92 10.93 -7.05 -0.47
N HIS A 93 10.51 -6.40 -1.53
CA HIS A 93 10.02 -5.02 -1.44
C HIS A 93 8.68 -4.96 -0.74
N SER A 94 8.47 -3.93 0.09
CA SER A 94 7.21 -3.73 0.80
C SER A 94 6.44 -2.52 0.26
N ILE A 95 5.12 -2.63 0.18
CA ILE A 95 4.21 -1.66 -0.45
C ILE A 95 2.97 -1.39 0.42
N CYS A 96 2.47 -0.15 0.41
CA CYS A 96 1.21 0.19 1.08
C CYS A 96 0.00 -0.10 0.18
N GLU A 97 -1.20 -0.18 0.77
CA GLU A 97 -2.43 -0.51 0.03
C GLU A 97 -2.72 0.51 -1.09
N ASN A 98 -2.50 1.80 -0.85
CA ASN A 98 -2.69 2.84 -1.87
C ASN A 98 -1.77 2.65 -3.09
N CYS A 99 -0.50 2.33 -2.85
CA CYS A 99 0.42 2.08 -3.96
C CYS A 99 0.06 0.77 -4.68
N LEU A 100 -0.34 -0.26 -3.95
CA LEU A 100 -0.86 -1.49 -4.55
C LEU A 100 -2.06 -1.19 -5.47
N THR A 101 -3.00 -0.35 -5.03
CA THR A 101 -4.17 0.09 -5.82
C THR A 101 -3.78 0.91 -7.04
N ILE A 102 -2.80 1.82 -6.91
CA ILE A 102 -2.33 2.68 -8.01
C ILE A 102 -1.60 1.87 -9.10
N PHE A 103 -0.81 0.87 -8.69
CA PHE A 103 0.08 0.12 -9.59
C PHE A 103 -0.49 -1.23 -10.05
N GLY A 104 -1.43 -1.78 -9.30
CA GLY A 104 -2.16 -3.00 -9.65
C GLY A 104 -3.32 -2.73 -10.60
N LYS A 105 -4.06 -3.81 -10.90
CA LYS A 105 -5.28 -3.77 -11.71
C LYS A 105 -6.40 -4.46 -10.95
N PRO A 106 -7.66 -4.02 -11.06
CA PRO A 106 -8.78 -4.77 -10.54
C PRO A 106 -8.77 -6.20 -11.10
N SER A 107 -8.93 -7.19 -10.23
CA SER A 107 -9.08 -8.58 -10.63
C SER A 107 -10.42 -8.78 -11.32
N HIS A 108 -10.45 -9.63 -12.34
CA HIS A 108 -11.70 -10.07 -12.96
C HIS A 108 -12.41 -11.15 -12.15
N GLN A 109 -11.74 -11.76 -11.16
CA GLN A 109 -12.26 -12.91 -10.43
C GLN A 109 -13.23 -12.51 -9.30
N ALA A 110 -13.00 -11.36 -8.67
CA ALA A 110 -13.81 -10.91 -7.54
C ALA A 110 -13.74 -9.39 -7.36
N GLU A 111 -14.81 -8.81 -6.81
CA GLU A 111 -14.86 -7.40 -6.43
C GLU A 111 -13.83 -7.10 -5.32
N TYR A 112 -13.30 -5.88 -5.30
CA TYR A 112 -12.27 -5.43 -4.35
C TYR A 112 -10.99 -6.28 -4.34
N HIS A 113 -10.75 -7.09 -5.38
CA HIS A 113 -9.48 -7.77 -5.56
C HIS A 113 -8.60 -6.98 -6.52
N ILE A 114 -7.32 -6.86 -6.18
CA ILE A 114 -6.33 -6.14 -6.99
C ILE A 114 -5.18 -7.09 -7.30
N GLU A 115 -4.88 -7.23 -8.58
CA GLU A 115 -3.78 -8.03 -9.10
C GLU A 115 -2.57 -7.14 -9.35
N LEU A 116 -1.44 -7.49 -8.76
CA LEU A 116 -0.15 -6.84 -9.00
C LEU A 116 0.82 -7.84 -9.65
N SER A 117 0.96 -7.73 -10.97
CA SER A 117 1.81 -8.64 -11.74
C SER A 117 3.31 -8.40 -11.51
N ARG A 118 3.73 -7.14 -11.38
CA ARG A 118 5.14 -6.76 -11.27
C ARG A 118 5.38 -5.72 -10.18
N CYS A 119 6.53 -5.85 -9.53
CA CYS A 119 6.98 -4.90 -8.51
C CYS A 119 7.21 -3.50 -9.13
N PRO A 120 6.63 -2.42 -8.60
CA PRO A 120 6.87 -1.07 -9.10
C PRO A 120 8.30 -0.55 -8.81
N ILE A 121 9.10 -1.26 -8.02
CA ILE A 121 10.48 -0.89 -7.65
C ILE A 121 11.50 -1.59 -8.55
N CYS A 122 11.58 -2.92 -8.50
CA CYS A 122 12.58 -3.70 -9.26
C CYS A 122 12.07 -4.28 -10.58
N ASN A 123 10.76 -4.18 -10.87
CA ASN A 123 10.10 -4.78 -12.03
C ASN A 123 10.06 -6.32 -12.05
N ASP A 124 10.46 -6.98 -10.97
CA ASP A 124 10.34 -8.44 -10.81
C ASP A 124 8.88 -8.88 -10.83
N GLU A 125 8.64 -10.08 -11.33
CA GLU A 125 7.33 -10.72 -11.29
C GLU A 125 6.95 -11.05 -9.85
N CYS A 126 5.75 -10.63 -9.46
CA CYS A 126 5.21 -10.85 -8.13
C CYS A 126 3.98 -11.76 -8.20
N GLY A 127 3.08 -11.50 -9.15
CA GLY A 127 1.89 -12.32 -9.38
C GLY A 127 0.98 -12.44 -8.15
N ILE A 128 0.81 -11.36 -7.39
CA ILE A 128 0.00 -11.38 -6.16
C ILE A 128 -1.42 -10.87 -6.43
N VAL A 129 -2.39 -11.44 -5.72
CA VAL A 129 -3.77 -10.94 -5.65
C VAL A 129 -4.05 -10.53 -4.23
N PHE A 130 -4.48 -9.29 -4.04
CA PHE A 130 -4.82 -8.74 -2.73
C PHE A 130 -6.31 -8.43 -2.66
N ARG A 131 -6.94 -8.78 -1.53
CA ARG A 131 -8.33 -8.43 -1.22
C ARG A 131 -8.37 -7.16 -0.38
N GLN A 132 -8.84 -6.08 -0.99
CA GLN A 132 -9.14 -4.84 -0.32
C GLN A 132 -10.45 -4.95 0.47
N LEU A 133 -10.52 -4.31 1.64
CA LEU A 133 -11.81 -4.14 2.31
C LEU A 133 -12.68 -3.17 1.51
N PRO A 134 -13.95 -3.51 1.24
CA PRO A 134 -14.87 -2.57 0.63
C PRO A 134 -14.90 -1.25 1.42
N PRO A 135 -14.93 -0.07 0.78
CA PRO A 135 -14.92 1.22 1.47
C PRO A 135 -16.06 1.42 2.47
N THR A 136 -17.16 0.68 2.31
CA THR A 136 -18.34 0.71 3.18
C THR A 136 -18.33 -0.38 4.26
N LYS A 137 -17.39 -1.33 4.20
CA LYS A 137 -17.24 -2.38 5.22
C LYS A 137 -16.37 -1.85 6.35
N HIS A 138 -16.92 -1.86 7.57
CA HIS A 138 -16.12 -1.64 8.76
C HIS A 138 -15.29 -2.91 9.05
N PRO A 139 -13.99 -2.78 9.37
CA PRO A 139 -13.18 -3.95 9.73
C PRO A 139 -13.77 -4.69 10.92
N ILE A 140 -13.97 -6.00 10.78
CA ILE A 140 -14.49 -6.86 11.86
C ILE A 140 -13.33 -7.68 12.42
N ILE A 141 -12.93 -7.37 13.66
CA ILE A 141 -11.86 -8.06 14.38
C ILE A 141 -12.47 -9.00 15.41
N LEU A 142 -12.17 -10.29 15.30
CA LEU A 142 -12.53 -11.29 16.30
C LEU A 142 -11.33 -11.51 17.23
N SER A 143 -11.52 -11.26 18.53
CA SER A 143 -10.51 -11.55 19.55
C SER A 143 -10.90 -12.77 20.37
N LEU A 144 -10.02 -13.77 20.44
CA LEU A 144 -10.21 -15.03 21.16
C LEU A 144 -9.15 -15.20 22.26
N ASP A 145 -9.55 -14.92 23.48
CA ASP A 145 -8.66 -15.01 24.65
C ASP A 145 -8.31 -16.45 25.03
N GLY A 146 -7.06 -16.67 25.44
CA GLY A 146 -6.60 -17.95 25.95
C GLY A 146 -7.11 -18.25 27.36
N GLY A 147 -8.19 -19.02 27.49
CA GLY A 147 -8.81 -19.36 28.79
C GLY A 147 -8.41 -20.71 29.42
N GLY A 148 -7.46 -21.46 28.84
CA GLY A 148 -7.18 -22.85 29.23
C GLY A 148 -8.32 -23.79 28.84
N VAL A 149 -8.70 -24.75 29.69
CA VAL A 149 -9.84 -25.67 29.44
C VAL A 149 -11.17 -24.93 29.22
N ARG A 150 -11.31 -23.71 29.75
CA ARG A 150 -12.49 -22.85 29.54
C ARG A 150 -12.57 -22.25 28.14
N GLY A 151 -11.49 -22.33 27.35
CA GLY A 151 -11.48 -21.92 25.94
C GLY A 151 -12.47 -22.69 25.07
N ILE A 152 -12.96 -23.86 25.51
CA ILE A 152 -13.98 -24.65 24.79
C ILE A 152 -15.34 -23.95 24.69
N ILE A 153 -15.61 -22.96 25.56
CA ILE A 153 -16.87 -22.20 25.54
C ILE A 153 -16.94 -21.28 24.32
N GLN A 154 -15.81 -20.70 23.90
CA GLN A 154 -15.75 -19.73 22.81
C GLN A 154 -16.22 -20.32 21.47
N PRO A 155 -15.77 -21.50 21.01
CA PRO A 155 -16.34 -22.15 19.83
C PRO A 155 -17.85 -22.40 19.91
N GLY A 156 -18.37 -22.74 21.10
CA GLY A 156 -19.81 -22.93 21.31
C GLY A 156 -20.60 -21.64 21.06
N LEU A 157 -20.10 -20.51 21.57
CA LEU A 157 -20.71 -19.20 21.33
C LEU A 157 -20.64 -18.81 19.85
N LEU A 158 -19.50 -19.07 19.18
CA LEU A 158 -19.32 -18.78 17.76
C LEU A 158 -20.29 -19.59 16.89
N MET A 159 -20.51 -20.88 17.17
CA MET A 159 -21.51 -21.69 16.45
C MET A 159 -22.94 -21.16 16.62
N VAL A 160 -23.29 -20.71 17.84
CA VAL A 160 -24.61 -20.10 18.09
C VAL A 160 -24.75 -18.78 17.34
N LEU A 161 -23.69 -17.97 17.27
CA LEU A 161 -23.66 -16.74 16.49
C LEU A 161 -23.78 -17.01 14.99
N GLU A 162 -23.02 -17.94 14.43
CA GLU A 162 -23.14 -18.38 13.02
C GLU A 162 -24.56 -18.82 12.69
N THR A 163 -25.18 -19.60 13.59
CA THR A 163 -26.56 -20.06 13.41
C THR A 163 -27.57 -18.90 13.37
N ARG A 164 -27.35 -17.86 14.18
CA ARG A 164 -28.22 -16.67 14.22
C ARG A 164 -27.99 -15.73 13.03
N LEU A 165 -26.75 -15.64 12.56
CA LEU A 165 -26.36 -14.78 11.44
C LEU A 165 -26.68 -15.42 10.08
N GLY A 166 -26.73 -16.75 10.01
CA GLY A 166 -26.96 -17.50 8.77
C GLY A 166 -25.75 -17.50 7.81
N VAL A 167 -24.59 -17.05 8.28
CA VAL A 167 -23.33 -16.95 7.54
C VAL A 167 -22.18 -17.37 8.45
N SER A 168 -21.08 -17.86 7.87
CA SER A 168 -19.94 -18.24 8.70
C SER A 168 -19.22 -17.01 9.24
N ILE A 169 -18.78 -17.07 10.49
CA ILE A 169 -17.97 -16.02 11.10
C ILE A 169 -16.66 -15.82 10.31
N GLY A 170 -16.14 -16.89 9.70
CA GLY A 170 -14.96 -16.81 8.83
C GLY A 170 -15.17 -15.97 7.55
N GLU A 171 -16.40 -15.82 7.10
CA GLU A 171 -16.75 -14.98 5.92
C GLU A 171 -16.94 -13.50 6.31
N ILE A 172 -17.22 -13.25 7.58
CA ILE A 172 -17.51 -11.92 8.11
C ILE A 172 -16.23 -11.25 8.63
N VAL A 173 -15.43 -11.99 9.39
CA VAL A 173 -14.26 -11.49 10.12
C VAL A 173 -13.11 -11.21 9.16
N ASP A 174 -12.50 -10.04 9.30
CA ASP A 174 -11.34 -9.63 8.52
C ASP A 174 -10.02 -9.99 9.21
N LEU A 175 -10.02 -10.06 10.54
CA LEU A 175 -8.87 -10.46 11.33
C LEU A 175 -9.32 -11.23 12.56
N CYS A 176 -8.87 -12.48 12.69
CA CYS A 176 -9.02 -13.27 13.91
C CYS A 176 -7.71 -13.29 14.69
N VAL A 177 -7.71 -12.74 15.90
CA VAL A 177 -6.56 -12.70 16.81
C VAL A 177 -6.88 -13.58 18.01
N GLY A 178 -5.97 -14.48 18.39
CA GLY A 178 -6.17 -15.26 19.60
C GLY A 178 -4.88 -15.76 20.23
N THR A 179 -4.96 -16.16 21.50
CA THR A 179 -3.82 -16.73 22.25
C THR A 179 -4.00 -18.24 22.43
N ARG A 180 -2.97 -19.03 22.06
CA ARG A 180 -2.93 -20.50 22.22
C ARG A 180 -4.02 -21.25 21.42
N VAL A 181 -4.94 -21.96 22.08
CA VAL A 181 -5.90 -22.93 21.50
C VAL A 181 -7.04 -22.26 20.71
N GLY A 182 -7.29 -20.95 20.91
CA GLY A 182 -8.33 -20.21 20.21
C GLY A 182 -8.15 -20.11 18.68
N ARG A 183 -6.93 -20.34 18.17
CA ARG A 183 -6.65 -20.24 16.72
C ARG A 183 -6.95 -21.49 15.91
N SER A 184 -7.04 -22.67 16.53
CA SER A 184 -7.02 -23.95 15.80
C SER A 184 -8.23 -24.23 14.91
N LYS A 185 -9.27 -23.38 14.91
CA LYS A 185 -10.47 -23.58 14.09
C LYS A 185 -10.74 -22.52 13.02
N PHE A 186 -10.00 -21.41 13.01
CA PHE A 186 -10.19 -20.36 12.00
C PHE A 186 -8.94 -20.28 11.14
N HIS A 187 -9.00 -20.92 9.97
CA HIS A 187 -8.04 -20.68 8.90
C HIS A 187 -8.36 -19.27 8.36
N CYS A 188 -7.66 -18.26 8.89
CA CYS A 188 -7.75 -16.92 8.33
C CYS A 188 -7.21 -16.99 6.90
N LEU A 189 -8.02 -16.60 5.93
CA LEU A 189 -7.67 -16.53 4.50
C LEU A 189 -6.70 -15.37 4.20
N HIS A 190 -5.64 -15.24 4.99
CA HIS A 190 -4.49 -14.40 4.72
C HIS A 190 -3.25 -15.30 4.67
N GLU A 191 -3.20 -16.14 3.64
CA GLU A 191 -1.95 -16.63 3.04
C GLU A 191 -1.90 -16.16 1.58
#